data_AF-A0A6L9QN46-F1
#
_entry.id   AF-A0A6L9QN46-F1
#
_cell.length_a   1.000
_cell.length_b   1.000
_cell.length_c   1.000
_cell.angle_alpha   90.00
_cell.angle_beta   90.00
_cell.angle_gamma   90.00
#
_symmetry.space_group_name_H-M   'P 1'
#
loop_
_entity.id
_entity.type
_entity.pdbx_description
1 polymer ?
#
loop_
_entity_poly.entity_id
_entity_poly.type
_entity_poly.pdbx_seq_one_letter_code
_entity_poly.pdbx_strand_id
1 'polypeptide(L)'
;MPALACAALTACAAAACGGGSGEAGPTPPPAPATSTTSSPAKDTPAGEHLVLRRRKTGGIAGLGGPGSVPEFSLYSTGRAVAASQNGLTEYRLRPEALRRLLDEARAAGLDRSHTVGSDRISDAFIAVVTMGGATTRIIQPESQTGPEGRFLKRLDPAGWPASDQSAKPKPYMPEKTAVLAGETAGSGAAEEWPLEPLGDGVPVAGAVCTLAPSGKVPDTEPGTLWRSDGKTYSVRLRPLLPGESSCRDLG
;
A
#
# COMPACT_ATOMS: atom_id res chain seq x y z
N MET A 1 44.88 -0.18 27.75
CA MET A 1 45.33 0.34 29.06
C MET A 1 46.74 0.90 28.85
N PRO A 2 47.00 2.17 29.19
CA PRO A 2 47.05 2.64 30.58
C PRO A 2 46.08 3.80 30.86
N ALA A 3 46.04 4.16 32.15
CA ALA A 3 45.09 5.05 32.83
C ALA A 3 45.81 6.20 33.54
N LEU A 4 45.00 7.06 34.18
CA LEU A 4 45.26 8.14 35.16
C LEU A 4 45.28 9.57 34.57
N ALA A 5 44.79 10.64 35.20
CA ALA A 5 43.81 10.92 36.28
C ALA A 5 43.85 12.44 36.58
N CYS A 6 42.86 12.93 37.35
CA CYS A 6 42.80 14.19 38.15
C CYS A 6 42.34 15.49 37.44
N ALA A 7 41.17 16.07 37.78
CA ALA A 7 40.80 16.87 38.99
C ALA A 7 41.24 18.36 38.85
N ALA A 8 40.56 19.43 39.27
CA ALA A 8 39.31 19.69 40.00
C ALA A 8 38.87 21.18 39.83
N LEU A 9 37.58 21.43 40.13
CA LEU A 9 36.91 22.61 40.77
C LEU A 9 37.57 24.00 40.89
N THR A 10 36.80 25.05 40.55
CA THR A 10 36.53 26.31 41.33
C THR A 10 35.59 27.22 40.53
N ALA A 11 34.32 27.46 40.90
CA ALA A 11 33.74 28.39 41.90
C ALA A 11 33.80 29.90 41.57
N CYS A 12 32.63 30.53 41.34
CA CYS A 12 32.08 31.74 42.02
C CYS A 12 31.23 32.65 41.11
N ALA A 13 30.18 33.18 41.73
CA ALA A 13 29.06 33.96 41.18
C ALA A 13 29.36 35.46 40.99
N ALA A 14 28.61 36.13 40.11
CA ALA A 14 27.63 37.18 40.46
C ALA A 14 27.31 38.14 39.29
N ALA A 15 26.00 38.35 39.11
CA ALA A 15 25.28 39.57 38.71
C ALA A 15 25.84 40.52 37.63
N ALA A 16 25.09 40.65 36.53
CA ALA A 16 24.84 41.95 35.90
C ALA A 16 23.39 42.00 35.39
N CYS A 17 22.56 42.81 36.04
CA CYS A 17 21.31 43.31 35.48
C CYS A 17 21.66 44.48 34.55
N GLY A 18 21.31 44.37 33.27
CA GLY A 18 21.38 45.47 32.31
C GLY A 18 20.10 45.49 31.50
N GLY A 19 19.19 46.38 31.87
CA GLY A 19 17.98 46.67 31.10
C GLY A 19 18.32 47.41 29.82
N GLY A 20 17.71 46.99 28.71
CA GLY A 20 17.80 47.65 27.42
C GLY A 20 16.57 47.28 26.60
N SER A 21 15.69 48.26 26.43
CA SER A 21 14.41 48.18 25.75
C SER A 21 14.55 47.91 24.24
N GLY A 22 13.67 47.05 23.73
CA GLY A 22 13.11 47.13 22.38
C GLY A 22 13.90 46.46 21.27
N GLU A 23 13.50 45.24 20.90
CA GLU A 23 13.45 44.82 19.50
C GLU A 23 12.47 43.63 19.36
N ALA A 24 11.72 43.59 18.26
CA ALA A 24 10.57 42.73 18.03
C ALA A 24 10.84 41.22 18.26
N GLY A 25 10.02 40.61 19.13
CA GLY A 25 9.98 39.16 19.29
C GLY A 25 9.42 38.47 18.04
N PRO A 26 9.98 37.33 17.61
CA PRO A 26 9.48 36.59 16.46
C PRO A 26 8.11 35.98 16.78
N THR A 27 7.16 36.23 15.87
CA THR A 27 5.82 35.64 15.83
C THR A 27 5.91 34.11 15.97
N PRO A 28 5.14 33.46 16.85
CA PRO A 28 5.08 32.01 16.91
C PRO A 28 4.52 31.45 15.58
N PRO A 29 5.05 30.32 15.08
CA PRO A 29 4.55 29.71 13.86
C PRO A 29 3.08 29.30 14.01
N PRO A 30 2.27 29.40 12.94
CA PRO A 30 0.88 28.97 12.99
C PRO A 30 0.80 27.48 13.33
N ALA A 31 -0.13 27.13 14.20
CA ALA A 31 -0.44 25.76 14.57
C ALA A 31 -0.70 24.88 13.33
N PRO A 32 -0.32 23.60 13.34
CA PRO A 32 -0.55 22.71 12.21
C PRO A 32 -2.05 22.62 11.94
N ALA A 33 -2.43 22.95 10.70
CA ALA A 33 -3.77 22.77 10.19
C ALA A 33 -4.20 21.32 10.45
N THR A 34 -5.34 21.17 11.12
CA THR A 34 -6.05 19.91 11.25
C THR A 34 -6.13 19.23 9.89
N SER A 35 -5.48 18.08 9.77
CA SER A 35 -5.58 17.20 8.62
C SER A 35 -7.05 16.95 8.31
N THR A 36 -7.58 17.59 7.27
CA THR A 36 -8.86 17.22 6.68
C THR A 36 -8.74 15.76 6.29
N THR A 37 -9.36 14.91 7.10
CA THR A 37 -9.43 13.47 6.86
C THR A 37 -10.23 13.30 5.58
N SER A 38 -9.53 13.08 4.47
CA SER A 38 -10.13 12.68 3.21
C SER A 38 -10.99 11.45 3.48
N SER A 39 -12.29 11.60 3.32
CA SER A 39 -13.24 10.52 3.57
C SER A 39 -12.89 9.33 2.68
N PRO A 40 -12.90 8.09 3.23
CA PRO A 40 -12.71 6.89 2.43
C PRO A 40 -13.76 6.84 1.31
N ALA A 41 -13.46 6.09 0.24
CA ALA A 41 -14.41 5.83 -0.84
C ALA A 41 -15.79 5.47 -0.25
N LYS A 42 -16.85 6.05 -0.81
CA LYS A 42 -18.22 6.09 -0.26
C LYS A 42 -18.78 4.69 0.05
N ASP A 43 -18.24 3.66 -0.61
CA ASP A 43 -18.56 2.25 -0.43
C ASP A 43 -17.79 1.50 0.68
N THR A 44 -16.99 2.20 1.50
CA THR A 44 -16.37 1.61 2.71
C THR A 44 -17.32 1.82 3.89
N PRO A 45 -17.95 0.77 4.46
CA PRO A 45 -18.76 0.92 5.66
C PRO A 45 -17.96 1.59 6.77
N ALA A 46 -18.61 2.46 7.56
CA ALA A 46 -17.95 3.11 8.68
C ALA A 46 -17.30 2.07 9.61
N GLY A 47 -15.98 2.17 9.82
CA GLY A 47 -15.21 1.24 10.66
C GLY A 47 -14.71 -0.03 9.96
N GLU A 48 -14.99 -0.22 8.66
CA GLU A 48 -14.32 -1.26 7.88
C GLU A 48 -12.82 -0.98 7.78
N HIS A 49 -12.01 -1.99 8.08
CA HIS A 49 -10.56 -1.90 7.99
C HIS A 49 -9.98 -3.19 7.43
N LEU A 50 -8.79 -3.07 6.84
CA LEU A 50 -8.04 -4.20 6.30
C LEU A 50 -7.59 -5.13 7.43
N VAL A 51 -7.94 -6.41 7.34
CA VAL A 51 -7.55 -7.43 8.35
C VAL A 51 -6.48 -8.36 7.82
N LEU A 52 -6.46 -8.64 6.51
CA LEU A 52 -5.50 -9.53 5.88
C LEU A 52 -5.25 -9.10 4.44
N ARG A 53 -3.98 -9.05 4.01
CA ARG A 53 -3.60 -8.72 2.64
C ARG A 53 -2.49 -9.64 2.17
N ARG A 54 -2.58 -10.12 0.93
CA ARG A 54 -1.52 -10.88 0.25
C ARG A 54 -1.04 -10.09 -0.96
N ARG A 55 0.29 -10.00 -1.09
CA ARG A 55 1.01 -9.44 -2.24
C ARG A 55 2.02 -10.48 -2.74
N LYS A 56 2.25 -10.56 -4.04
CA LYS A 56 3.29 -11.38 -4.66
C LYS A 56 4.30 -10.45 -5.29
N THR A 57 5.55 -10.55 -4.84
CA THR A 57 6.66 -9.72 -5.31
C THR A 57 7.81 -10.58 -5.84
N GLY A 58 8.75 -9.97 -6.56
CA GLY A 58 9.98 -10.64 -7.01
C GLY A 58 9.83 -11.37 -8.34
N GLY A 59 10.65 -12.39 -8.55
CA GLY A 59 10.79 -13.04 -9.87
C GLY A 59 11.65 -12.25 -10.86
N ILE A 60 12.05 -12.91 -11.95
CA ILE A 60 12.94 -12.38 -13.01
C ILE A 60 12.42 -11.08 -13.63
N ALA A 61 11.09 -10.88 -13.68
CA ALA A 61 10.46 -9.69 -14.24
C ALA A 61 10.14 -8.59 -13.21
N GLY A 62 10.47 -8.78 -11.92
CA GLY A 62 10.18 -7.80 -10.87
C GLY A 62 8.67 -7.59 -10.63
N LEU A 63 7.91 -8.69 -10.44
CA LEU A 63 6.47 -8.61 -10.16
C LEU A 63 6.18 -7.88 -8.84
N GLY A 64 5.00 -7.27 -8.76
CA GLY A 64 4.43 -6.78 -7.50
C GLY A 64 5.10 -5.56 -6.89
N GLY A 65 5.87 -4.80 -7.68
CA GLY A 65 6.51 -3.57 -7.22
C GLY A 65 5.53 -2.57 -6.56
N PRO A 66 6.05 -1.53 -5.88
CA PRO A 66 5.25 -0.48 -5.29
C PRO A 66 4.15 0.05 -6.26
N GLY A 67 2.96 0.37 -5.73
CA GLY A 67 1.81 0.75 -6.56
C GLY A 67 1.19 -0.37 -7.40
N SER A 68 1.54 -1.65 -7.19
CA SER A 68 0.77 -2.78 -7.73
C SER A 68 -0.52 -3.01 -6.92
N VAL A 69 -1.52 -3.63 -7.55
CA VAL A 69 -2.71 -4.11 -6.84
C VAL A 69 -2.33 -5.42 -6.12
N PRO A 70 -2.59 -5.56 -4.82
CA PRO A 70 -2.45 -6.83 -4.09
C PRO A 70 -3.29 -7.94 -4.73
N GLU A 71 -2.83 -9.20 -4.70
CA GLU A 71 -3.64 -10.30 -5.25
C GLU A 71 -4.88 -10.58 -4.39
N PHE A 72 -4.83 -10.23 -3.10
CA PHE A 72 -5.93 -10.43 -2.17
C PHE A 72 -5.92 -9.38 -1.05
N SER A 73 -7.08 -8.81 -0.74
CA SER A 73 -7.33 -7.99 0.45
C SER A 73 -8.65 -8.41 1.09
N LEU A 74 -8.64 -8.66 2.39
CA LEU A 74 -9.80 -9.01 3.22
C LEU A 74 -10.01 -7.95 4.28
N TYR A 75 -11.27 -7.60 4.48
CA TYR A 75 -11.70 -6.55 5.38
C TYR A 75 -12.53 -7.10 6.53
N SER A 76 -12.61 -6.33 7.62
CA SER A 76 -13.29 -6.72 8.87
C SER A 76 -14.78 -7.04 8.71
N THR A 77 -15.43 -6.59 7.64
CA THR A 77 -16.83 -6.90 7.33
C THR A 77 -17.03 -8.23 6.60
N GLY A 78 -15.94 -8.92 6.24
CA GLY A 78 -15.98 -10.11 5.38
C GLY A 78 -15.95 -9.79 3.88
N ARG A 79 -15.85 -8.52 3.50
CA ARG A 79 -15.52 -8.12 2.13
C ARG A 79 -14.11 -8.61 1.79
N ALA A 80 -13.95 -9.24 0.63
CA ALA A 80 -12.65 -9.49 0.06
C ALA A 80 -12.59 -9.00 -1.38
N VAL A 81 -11.47 -8.44 -1.79
CA VAL A 81 -11.17 -8.09 -3.18
C VAL A 81 -9.96 -8.88 -3.61
N ALA A 82 -10.07 -9.61 -4.73
CA ALA A 82 -8.99 -10.43 -5.25
C ALA A 82 -8.77 -10.19 -6.75
N ALA A 83 -7.50 -10.26 -7.16
CA ALA A 83 -7.12 -10.23 -8.56
C ALA A 83 -7.45 -11.57 -9.24
N SER A 84 -8.06 -11.49 -10.41
CA SER A 84 -8.41 -12.62 -11.27
C SER A 84 -7.97 -12.34 -12.71
N GLN A 85 -8.07 -13.32 -13.60
CA GLN A 85 -7.72 -13.15 -15.01
C GLN A 85 -8.50 -12.02 -15.70
N ASN A 86 -9.73 -11.74 -15.25
CA ASN A 86 -10.64 -10.76 -15.84
C ASN A 86 -10.71 -9.45 -15.03
N GLY A 87 -9.70 -9.17 -14.21
CA GLY A 87 -9.66 -7.99 -13.33
C GLY A 87 -9.98 -8.30 -11.87
N LEU A 88 -10.48 -7.31 -11.14
CA LEU A 88 -10.75 -7.43 -9.70
C LEU A 88 -12.17 -7.95 -9.44
N THR A 89 -12.27 -8.93 -8.55
CA THR A 89 -13.55 -9.51 -8.10
C THR A 89 -13.75 -9.26 -6.62
N GLU A 90 -14.95 -8.85 -6.26
CA GLU A 90 -15.41 -8.73 -4.88
C GLU A 90 -16.13 -10.01 -4.43
N TYR A 91 -15.74 -10.48 -3.26
CA TYR A 91 -16.33 -11.61 -2.54
C TYR A 91 -16.88 -11.13 -1.19
N ARG A 92 -17.83 -11.88 -0.63
CA ARG A 92 -18.48 -11.53 0.64
C ARG A 92 -18.60 -12.77 1.50
N LEU A 93 -17.74 -12.89 2.49
CA LEU A 93 -17.82 -13.96 3.49
C LEU A 93 -18.94 -13.70 4.49
N ARG A 94 -19.50 -14.78 5.03
CA ARG A 94 -20.31 -14.76 6.24
C ARG A 94 -19.42 -14.54 7.48
N PRO A 95 -19.94 -13.96 8.58
CA PRO A 95 -19.15 -13.71 9.78
C PRO A 95 -18.47 -14.96 10.36
N GLU A 96 -19.10 -16.13 10.29
CA GLU A 96 -18.54 -17.40 10.78
C GLU A 96 -17.35 -17.85 9.93
N ALA A 97 -17.47 -17.73 8.61
CA ALA A 97 -16.42 -18.09 7.67
C ALA A 97 -15.22 -17.13 7.76
N LEU A 98 -15.49 -15.83 7.94
CA LEU A 98 -14.47 -14.82 8.22
C LEU A 98 -13.68 -15.16 9.49
N ARG A 99 -14.39 -15.41 10.61
CA ARG A 99 -13.75 -15.77 11.88
C ARG A 99 -12.87 -17.01 11.72
N ARG A 100 -13.40 -18.07 11.12
CA ARG A 100 -12.65 -19.30 10.85
C ARG A 100 -11.41 -19.06 10.00
N LEU A 101 -11.51 -18.26 8.92
CA LEU A 101 -10.37 -17.94 8.07
C LEU A 101 -9.27 -17.19 8.83
N LEU A 102 -9.65 -16.22 9.68
CA LEU A 102 -8.71 -15.47 10.52
C LEU A 102 -8.12 -16.33 11.65
N ASP A 103 -8.88 -17.26 12.22
CA ASP A 103 -8.39 -18.24 13.20
C ASP A 103 -7.35 -19.17 12.56
N GLU A 104 -7.62 -19.67 11.36
CA GLU A 104 -6.68 -20.47 10.57
C GLU A 104 -5.42 -19.67 10.21
N ALA A 105 -5.55 -18.37 9.88
CA ALA A 105 -4.41 -17.50 9.61
C ALA A 105 -3.50 -17.34 10.84
N ARG A 106 -4.10 -17.16 12.03
CA ARG A 106 -3.38 -17.09 13.31
C ARG A 106 -2.72 -18.42 13.65
N ALA A 107 -3.42 -19.53 13.45
CA ALA A 107 -2.87 -20.87 13.64
C ALA A 107 -1.68 -21.14 12.69
N ALA A 108 -1.67 -20.51 11.51
CA ALA A 108 -0.55 -20.54 10.59
C ALA A 108 0.59 -19.56 10.96
N GLY A 109 0.48 -18.81 12.06
CA GLY A 109 1.51 -17.91 12.57
C GLY A 109 1.56 -16.54 11.89
N LEU A 110 0.57 -16.19 11.06
CA LEU A 110 0.55 -14.94 10.30
C LEU A 110 0.30 -13.69 11.15
N ASP A 111 -0.08 -13.85 12.41
CA ASP A 111 -0.24 -12.78 13.39
C ASP A 111 1.08 -12.28 14.00
N ARG A 112 2.22 -12.85 13.57
CA ARG A 112 3.57 -12.46 14.00
C ARG A 112 4.45 -12.26 12.79
N SER A 113 5.24 -11.19 12.79
CA SER A 113 6.16 -10.90 11.69
C SER A 113 7.29 -11.92 11.65
N HIS A 114 7.50 -12.57 10.51
CA HIS A 114 8.61 -13.51 10.31
C HIS A 114 8.84 -13.79 8.82
N THR A 115 9.94 -14.46 8.49
CA THR A 115 10.26 -14.89 7.13
C THR A 115 10.36 -16.41 7.08
N VAL A 116 9.77 -17.02 6.05
CA VAL A 116 9.82 -18.45 5.76
C VAL A 116 10.51 -18.66 4.41
N GLY A 117 11.41 -19.64 4.34
CA GLY A 117 12.19 -19.95 3.13
C GLY A 117 13.60 -19.35 3.14
N SER A 118 14.33 -19.57 2.05
CA SER A 118 15.73 -19.14 1.88
C SER A 118 15.80 -17.84 1.07
N ASP A 119 16.49 -16.84 1.58
CA ASP A 119 16.75 -15.55 0.93
C ASP A 119 17.87 -15.59 -0.12
N ARG A 120 18.53 -16.74 -0.29
CA ARG A 120 19.65 -16.93 -1.22
C ARG A 120 19.23 -17.09 -2.69
N ILE A 121 17.94 -16.97 -2.97
CA ILE A 121 17.37 -17.22 -4.31
C ILE A 121 16.96 -15.87 -4.88
N SER A 122 17.86 -15.30 -5.67
CA SER A 122 17.79 -13.93 -6.20
C SER A 122 16.54 -13.69 -7.07
N ASP A 123 16.01 -14.73 -7.69
CA ASP A 123 14.86 -14.71 -8.59
C ASP A 123 13.59 -15.32 -7.98
N ALA A 124 13.57 -15.54 -6.66
CA ALA A 124 12.41 -16.13 -6.01
C ALA A 124 11.18 -15.22 -6.07
N PHE A 125 10.01 -15.85 -6.25
CA PHE A 125 8.76 -15.21 -5.89
C PHE A 125 8.64 -15.16 -4.37
N ILE A 126 8.16 -14.02 -3.87
CA ILE A 126 7.92 -13.80 -2.44
C ILE A 126 6.45 -13.44 -2.27
N ALA A 127 5.72 -14.26 -1.51
CA ALA A 127 4.41 -13.87 -1.01
C ALA A 127 4.59 -13.07 0.28
N VAL A 128 4.11 -11.85 0.30
CA VAL A 128 4.06 -10.98 1.49
C VAL A 128 2.63 -10.98 2.00
N VAL A 129 2.45 -11.47 3.22
CA VAL A 129 1.15 -11.48 3.91
C VAL A 129 1.21 -10.50 5.06
N THR A 130 0.24 -9.59 5.12
CA THR A 130 0.08 -8.65 6.23
C THR A 130 -1.21 -8.95 6.96
N MET A 131 -1.15 -9.15 8.28
CA MET A 131 -2.31 -9.41 9.15
C MET A 131 -2.18 -8.62 10.44
N GLY A 132 -3.15 -7.77 10.77
CA GLY A 132 -3.15 -7.01 12.03
C GLY A 132 -1.86 -6.21 12.31
N GLY A 133 -1.17 -5.76 11.26
CA GLY A 133 0.13 -5.06 11.35
C GLY A 133 1.36 -5.97 11.32
N ALA A 134 1.21 -7.28 11.55
CA ALA A 134 2.28 -8.25 11.36
C ALA A 134 2.52 -8.49 9.86
N THR A 135 3.79 -8.72 9.48
CA THR A 135 4.18 -9.01 8.10
C THR A 135 4.97 -10.30 8.01
N THR A 136 4.44 -11.26 7.27
CA THR A 136 5.09 -12.54 6.97
C THR A 136 5.58 -12.56 5.52
N ARG A 137 6.87 -12.86 5.32
CA ARG A 137 7.46 -13.05 3.99
C ARG A 137 7.66 -14.53 3.73
N ILE A 138 7.08 -15.05 2.66
CA ILE A 138 7.15 -16.47 2.31
C ILE A 138 7.87 -16.56 0.96
N ILE A 139 9.13 -16.99 0.99
CA ILE A 139 10.00 -17.10 -0.18
C ILE A 139 9.77 -18.45 -0.86
N GLN A 140 9.58 -18.43 -2.19
CA GLN A 140 9.16 -19.60 -2.97
C GLN A 140 7.94 -20.29 -2.35
N PRO A 141 6.80 -19.59 -2.23
CA PRO A 141 5.61 -20.10 -1.54
C PRO A 141 5.15 -21.48 -2.04
N GLU A 142 5.38 -21.80 -3.31
CA GLU A 142 5.09 -23.10 -3.93
C GLU A 142 5.89 -24.26 -3.33
N SER A 143 7.09 -24.00 -2.81
CA SER A 143 7.98 -24.99 -2.20
C SER A 143 7.79 -25.11 -0.69
N GLN A 144 7.01 -24.21 -0.07
CA GLN A 144 6.82 -24.19 1.37
C GLN A 144 5.76 -25.20 1.80
N THR A 145 6.17 -26.24 2.54
CA THR A 145 5.29 -27.27 3.11
C THR A 145 4.81 -26.92 4.53
N GLY A 146 5.30 -25.83 5.11
CA GLY A 146 4.91 -25.29 6.41
C GLY A 146 3.45 -24.80 6.46
N PRO A 147 2.95 -24.45 7.65
CA PRO A 147 1.57 -23.99 7.82
C PRO A 147 1.27 -22.71 7.03
N GLU A 148 2.23 -21.79 6.92
CA GLU A 148 2.10 -20.52 6.18
C GLU A 148 1.87 -20.79 4.68
N GLY A 149 2.71 -21.62 4.07
CA GLY A 149 2.60 -21.99 2.66
C GLY A 149 1.30 -22.73 2.33
N ARG A 150 0.86 -23.64 3.22
CA ARG A 150 -0.45 -24.31 3.07
C ARG A 150 -1.61 -23.32 3.18
N PHE A 151 -1.54 -22.37 4.10
CA PHE A 151 -2.59 -21.38 4.31
C PHE A 151 -2.75 -20.44 3.10
N LEU A 152 -1.70 -20.14 2.34
CA LEU A 152 -1.80 -19.29 1.15
C LEU A 152 -2.86 -19.77 0.13
N LYS A 153 -3.10 -21.08 0.04
CA LYS A 153 -4.15 -21.66 -0.81
C LYS A 153 -5.56 -21.32 -0.32
N ARG A 154 -5.74 -21.11 0.99
CA ARG A 154 -7.01 -20.69 1.61
C ARG A 154 -7.37 -19.24 1.26
N LEU A 155 -6.38 -18.45 0.82
CA LEU A 155 -6.58 -17.06 0.36
C LEU A 155 -6.94 -16.96 -1.12
N ASP A 156 -7.25 -18.08 -1.78
CA ASP A 156 -7.88 -18.08 -3.09
C ASP A 156 -9.42 -18.17 -2.94
N PRO A 157 -10.16 -17.08 -3.17
CA PRO A 157 -11.61 -17.08 -3.01
C PRO A 157 -12.36 -17.97 -3.99
N ALA A 158 -11.74 -18.36 -5.11
CA ALA A 158 -12.34 -19.29 -6.06
C ALA A 158 -12.57 -20.67 -5.44
N GLY A 159 -11.78 -21.03 -4.41
CA GLY A 159 -11.93 -22.27 -3.65
C GLY A 159 -12.86 -22.18 -2.45
N TRP A 160 -13.49 -21.03 -2.17
CA TRP A 160 -14.36 -20.88 -1.01
C TRP A 160 -15.73 -21.55 -1.23
N PRO A 161 -16.26 -22.30 -0.25
CA PRO A 161 -17.59 -22.88 -0.34
C PRO A 161 -18.67 -21.81 -0.56
N ALA A 162 -19.66 -22.10 -1.40
CA ALA A 162 -20.80 -21.20 -1.59
C ALA A 162 -21.57 -20.95 -0.27
N SER A 163 -21.57 -21.92 0.65
CA SER A 163 -22.16 -21.79 2.00
C SER A 163 -21.45 -20.76 2.88
N ASP A 164 -20.18 -20.46 2.60
CA ASP A 164 -19.39 -19.48 3.33
C ASP A 164 -19.60 -18.06 2.81
N GLN A 165 -20.23 -17.91 1.64
CA GLN A 165 -20.49 -16.63 1.01
C GLN A 165 -21.87 -16.08 1.46
N SER A 166 -21.92 -14.79 1.76
CA SER A 166 -23.16 -14.05 2.03
C SER A 166 -23.79 -13.47 0.75
N ALA A 167 -23.01 -13.36 -0.32
CA ALA A 167 -23.48 -12.95 -1.65
C ALA A 167 -22.65 -13.65 -2.75
N LYS A 168 -23.19 -13.71 -3.97
CA LYS A 168 -22.42 -14.20 -5.13
C LYS A 168 -21.25 -13.25 -5.43
N PRO A 169 -20.09 -13.78 -5.88
CA PRO A 169 -18.99 -12.96 -6.35
C PRO A 169 -19.44 -12.02 -7.47
N LYS A 170 -18.91 -10.80 -7.49
CA LYS A 170 -19.21 -9.79 -8.51
C LYS A 170 -17.97 -9.01 -8.91
N PRO A 171 -17.92 -8.43 -10.12
CA PRO A 171 -16.85 -7.51 -10.47
C PRO A 171 -16.71 -6.38 -9.44
N TYR A 172 -15.47 -6.06 -9.06
CA TYR A 172 -15.19 -4.93 -8.19
C TYR A 172 -15.24 -3.63 -9.00
N MET A 173 -16.00 -2.65 -8.50
CA MET A 173 -16.23 -1.37 -9.15
C MET A 173 -15.61 -0.26 -8.30
N PRO A 174 -14.35 0.14 -8.56
CA PRO A 174 -13.71 1.24 -7.83
C PRO A 174 -14.38 2.57 -8.15
N GLU A 175 -14.49 3.46 -7.16
CA GLU A 175 -14.91 4.85 -7.39
C GLU A 175 -13.79 5.69 -8.01
N LYS A 176 -12.56 5.41 -7.59
CA LYS A 176 -11.35 6.11 -8.00
C LYS A 176 -10.26 5.14 -8.43
N THR A 177 -9.52 5.56 -9.43
CA THR A 177 -8.34 4.86 -9.93
C THR A 177 -7.14 5.79 -9.73
N ALA A 178 -6.06 5.24 -9.18
CA ALA A 178 -4.79 5.91 -9.16
C ALA A 178 -4.11 5.77 -10.53
N VAL A 179 -3.68 6.90 -11.07
CA VAL A 179 -2.93 7.00 -12.31
C VAL A 179 -1.47 7.19 -11.93
N LEU A 180 -0.66 6.17 -12.21
CA LEU A 180 0.77 6.16 -11.90
C LEU A 180 1.55 6.43 -13.19
N ALA A 181 2.04 7.66 -13.34
CA ALA A 181 2.75 8.12 -14.52
C ALA A 181 4.26 8.12 -14.30
N GLY A 182 4.98 7.40 -15.16
CA GLY A 182 6.44 7.45 -15.24
C GLY A 182 6.86 8.14 -16.54
N GLU A 183 7.58 9.26 -16.44
CA GLU A 183 8.17 9.93 -17.61
C GLU A 183 9.14 8.97 -18.32
N THR A 184 9.07 8.94 -19.64
CA THR A 184 9.89 8.06 -20.48
C THR A 184 10.48 8.82 -21.66
N ALA A 185 11.71 8.49 -22.02
CA ALA A 185 12.42 9.06 -23.17
C ALA A 185 11.94 8.48 -24.53
N GLY A 186 10.84 7.73 -24.54
CA GLY A 186 10.33 7.06 -25.73
C GLY A 186 9.99 8.02 -26.87
N SER A 187 10.53 7.77 -28.05
CA SER A 187 10.27 8.50 -29.30
C SER A 187 9.18 7.86 -30.18
N GLY A 188 8.23 7.14 -29.56
CA GLY A 188 7.13 6.47 -30.26
C GLY A 188 5.91 7.35 -30.50
N ALA A 189 4.95 6.82 -31.27
CA ALA A 189 3.61 7.39 -31.33
C ALA A 189 3.02 7.36 -29.91
N ALA A 190 2.60 8.52 -29.42
CA ALA A 190 1.99 8.67 -28.10
C ALA A 190 0.67 9.41 -28.26
N GLU A 191 -0.35 8.94 -27.54
CA GLU A 191 -1.70 9.47 -27.52
C GLU A 191 -1.81 10.65 -26.55
N GLU A 192 -2.72 11.59 -26.81
CA GLU A 192 -2.93 12.72 -25.88
C GLU A 192 -3.68 12.26 -24.63
N TRP A 193 -3.16 12.61 -23.46
CA TRP A 193 -3.80 12.28 -22.19
C TRP A 193 -5.06 13.14 -21.97
N PRO A 194 -6.24 12.53 -21.73
CA PRO A 194 -7.50 13.26 -21.73
C PRO A 194 -7.90 13.86 -20.36
N LEU A 195 -7.10 13.65 -19.31
CA LEU A 195 -7.38 14.13 -17.95
C LEU A 195 -6.37 15.20 -17.52
N GLU A 196 -6.38 15.54 -16.23
CA GLU A 196 -5.41 16.46 -15.64
C GLU A 196 -3.97 16.01 -15.93
N PRO A 197 -3.02 16.97 -16.03
CA PRO A 197 -1.65 16.66 -16.39
C PRO A 197 -0.99 15.58 -15.54
N LEU A 198 -0.32 14.64 -16.21
CA LEU A 198 0.31 13.47 -15.57
C LEU A 198 1.52 13.85 -14.68
N GLY A 199 2.09 15.04 -14.85
CA GLY A 199 3.25 15.53 -14.11
C GLY A 199 2.94 16.10 -12.72
N ASP A 200 1.68 16.40 -12.42
CA ASP A 200 1.29 17.25 -11.27
C ASP A 200 0.69 16.44 -10.11
N GLY A 201 1.46 15.48 -9.58
CA GLY A 201 0.99 14.55 -8.55
C GLY A 201 1.96 14.28 -7.41
N VAL A 202 1.62 13.28 -6.60
CA VAL A 202 2.44 12.85 -5.46
C VAL A 202 3.43 11.78 -5.93
N PRO A 203 4.74 11.91 -5.64
CA PRO A 203 5.70 10.86 -5.97
C PRO A 203 5.42 9.61 -5.13
N VAL A 204 5.10 8.51 -5.80
CA VAL A 204 4.80 7.22 -5.17
C VAL A 204 5.32 6.11 -6.07
N ALA A 205 5.99 5.12 -5.49
CA ALA A 205 6.39 3.93 -6.23
C ALA A 205 7.28 4.16 -7.47
N GLY A 206 8.10 5.23 -7.45
CA GLY A 206 8.93 5.61 -8.60
C GLY A 206 8.15 6.24 -9.76
N ALA A 207 6.89 6.63 -9.52
CA ALA A 207 6.02 7.32 -10.47
C ALA A 207 5.41 8.57 -9.82
N VAL A 208 4.81 9.42 -10.63
CA VAL A 208 3.91 10.49 -10.17
C VAL A 208 2.49 9.93 -10.12
N CYS A 209 1.84 10.05 -8.97
CA CYS A 209 0.50 9.55 -8.74
C CYS A 209 -0.52 10.68 -8.70
N THR A 210 -1.59 10.54 -9.48
CA THR A 210 -2.82 11.34 -9.38
C THR A 210 -4.03 10.42 -9.20
N LEU A 211 -5.15 10.98 -8.75
CA LEU A 211 -6.40 10.23 -8.61
C LEU A 211 -7.43 10.74 -9.62
N ALA A 212 -8.05 9.81 -10.34
CA ALA A 212 -9.13 10.11 -11.27
C ALA A 212 -10.37 9.29 -10.91
N PRO A 213 -11.60 9.80 -11.15
CA PRO A 213 -12.80 8.98 -11.11
C PRO A 213 -12.66 7.80 -12.07
N SER A 214 -12.93 6.56 -11.63
CA SER A 214 -12.64 5.37 -12.44
C SER A 214 -13.37 5.35 -13.79
N GLY A 215 -14.61 5.87 -13.85
CA GLY A 215 -15.36 5.99 -15.11
C GLY A 215 -14.90 7.11 -16.05
N LYS A 216 -13.86 7.87 -15.70
CA LYS A 216 -13.24 8.90 -16.55
C LYS A 216 -11.86 8.50 -17.06
N VAL A 217 -11.27 7.45 -16.50
CA VAL A 217 -9.95 6.96 -16.92
C VAL A 217 -10.10 6.26 -18.27
N PRO A 218 -9.28 6.62 -19.29
CA PRO A 218 -9.32 5.94 -20.57
C PRO A 218 -8.84 4.50 -20.43
N ASP A 219 -9.40 3.62 -21.26
CA ASP A 219 -8.85 2.27 -21.41
C ASP A 219 -7.39 2.39 -21.88
N THR A 220 -6.48 1.84 -21.10
CA THR A 220 -5.03 1.95 -21.34
C THR A 220 -4.46 0.56 -21.53
N GLU A 221 -4.04 0.25 -22.76
CA GLU A 221 -3.37 -1.01 -23.05
C GLU A 221 -1.93 -1.02 -22.48
N PRO A 222 -1.40 -2.20 -22.13
CA PRO A 222 0.00 -2.32 -21.74
C PRO A 222 0.93 -1.79 -22.84
N GLY A 223 1.78 -0.82 -22.48
CA GLY A 223 2.76 -0.23 -23.41
C GLY A 223 2.26 1.02 -24.15
N THR A 224 1.01 1.43 -23.98
CA THR A 224 0.53 2.72 -24.51
C THR A 224 1.34 3.87 -23.93
N LEU A 225 1.84 4.74 -24.82
CA LEU A 225 2.53 5.97 -24.46
C LEU A 225 1.55 7.12 -24.49
N TRP A 226 1.61 7.98 -23.47
CA TRP A 226 0.75 9.13 -23.32
C TRP A 226 1.55 10.43 -23.38
N ARG A 227 0.99 11.46 -24.00
CA ARG A 227 1.53 12.81 -24.04
C ARG A 227 0.74 13.71 -23.10
N SER A 228 1.45 14.48 -22.29
CA SER A 228 0.89 15.45 -21.36
C SER A 228 1.95 16.55 -21.15
N ASP A 229 1.58 17.82 -21.31
CA ASP A 229 2.49 18.98 -21.16
C ASP A 229 3.85 18.83 -21.88
N GLY A 230 3.80 18.38 -23.13
CA GLY A 230 4.99 18.24 -23.97
C GLY A 230 5.94 17.10 -23.58
N LYS A 231 5.58 16.29 -22.57
CA LYS A 231 6.34 15.12 -22.12
C LYS A 231 5.62 13.83 -22.49
N THR A 232 6.40 12.74 -22.58
CA THR A 232 5.89 11.39 -22.83
C THR A 232 5.92 10.58 -21.55
N TYR A 233 4.84 9.88 -21.26
CA TYR A 233 4.64 9.08 -20.05
C TYR A 233 4.25 7.64 -20.41
N SER A 234 4.72 6.71 -19.60
CA SER A 234 4.09 5.41 -19.42
C SER A 234 3.10 5.51 -18.26
N VAL A 235 1.88 5.01 -18.45
CA VAL A 235 0.83 5.08 -17.43
C VAL A 235 0.48 3.68 -16.95
N ARG A 236 0.40 3.53 -15.63
CA ARG A 236 -0.15 2.36 -14.97
C ARG A 236 -1.40 2.75 -14.20
N LEU A 237 -2.49 2.04 -14.46
CA LEU A 237 -3.75 2.24 -13.77
C LEU A 237 -3.86 1.28 -12.59
N ARG A 238 -4.18 1.81 -11.41
CA ARG A 238 -4.38 1.02 -10.19
C ARG A 238 -5.70 1.43 -9.52
N PRO A 239 -6.77 0.63 -9.66
CA PRO A 239 -7.98 0.80 -8.86
C PRO A 239 -7.66 0.98 -7.38
N LEU A 240 -8.30 1.94 -6.71
CA LEU A 240 -8.23 2.01 -5.26
C LEU A 240 -9.07 0.89 -4.65
N LEU A 241 -8.53 0.25 -3.62
CA LEU A 241 -9.23 -0.75 -2.83
C LEU A 241 -9.96 -0.08 -1.65
N PRO A 242 -10.93 -0.76 -1.00
CA PRO A 242 -11.55 -0.22 0.20
C PRO A 242 -10.50 0.19 1.25
N GLY A 243 -10.74 1.31 1.93
CA GLY A 243 -9.80 1.92 2.87
C GLY A 243 -8.62 2.70 2.24
N GLU A 244 -8.44 2.67 0.91
CA GLU A 244 -7.46 3.50 0.21
C GLU A 244 -8.18 4.75 -0.33
N SER A 245 -7.66 5.93 0.01
CA SER A 245 -8.31 7.22 -0.30
C SER A 245 -7.38 8.21 -1.00
N SER A 246 -6.07 7.95 -0.96
CA SER A 246 -5.03 8.84 -1.45
C SER A 246 -3.91 8.07 -2.15
N CYS A 247 -3.13 8.76 -2.99
CA CYS A 247 -1.92 8.21 -3.58
C CYS A 247 -0.90 7.72 -2.53
N ARG A 248 -0.89 8.29 -1.33
CA ARG A 248 0.04 7.89 -0.26
C ARG A 248 -0.24 6.49 0.26
N ASP A 249 -1.44 5.97 0.07
CA ASP A 249 -1.83 4.63 0.51
C ASP A 249 -1.24 3.51 -0.38
N LEU A 250 -0.53 3.88 -1.46
CA LEU A 250 0.02 2.98 -2.47
C LEU A 250 1.52 2.70 -2.32
N GLY A 251 2.19 3.42 -1.41
CA GLY A 251 3.63 3.42 -1.16
C GLY A 251 4.01 2.64 0.08
#